data_AF-A0A9E1E187-F1
#
_entry.id   AF-A0A9E1E187-F1
#
_cell.length_a   1.000
_cell.length_b   1.000
_cell.length_c   1.000
_cell.angle_alpha   90.00
_cell.angle_beta   90.00
_cell.angle_gamma   90.00
#
_symmetry.space_group_name_H-M   'P 1'
#
loop_
_entity.id
_entity.type
_entity.pdbx_description
1 polymer ?
#
loop_
_entity_poly.entity_id
_entity_poly.type
_entity_poly.pdbx_seq_one_letter_code
_entity_poly.pdbx_strand_id
1 'polypeptide(L)'
;MKVDNDHHPSRLGALMKRRPILFALGFEGALAVLALLLALAFGLQPWRGIDFGADALVLSVLATAPLIVAVLALIQCRWNWVEALRRIVEDHLLPLFSNTGPSAVLAVALVAGIGEELLFRGVIQAGL
;
A
#
# COMPACT_ATOMS: atom_id res chain seq x y z
N MET A 1 -25.92 24.57 28.73
CA MET A 1 -26.33 23.51 27.78
C MET A 1 -25.07 22.81 27.30
N LYS A 2 -24.72 21.68 27.91
CA LYS A 2 -23.51 20.92 27.61
C LYS A 2 -23.86 20.03 26.42
N VAL A 3 -23.36 20.35 25.24
CA VAL A 3 -23.55 19.53 24.04
C VAL A 3 -22.70 18.28 24.28
N ASP A 4 -23.38 17.20 24.66
CA ASP A 4 -22.79 15.89 24.78
C ASP A 4 -22.51 15.38 23.36
N ASN A 5 -21.29 15.62 22.90
CA ASN A 5 -20.83 15.14 21.61
C ASN A 5 -20.20 13.76 21.82
N ASP A 6 -21.05 12.79 22.14
CA ASP A 6 -20.69 11.38 22.15
C ASP A 6 -20.39 10.93 20.72
N HIS A 7 -19.19 11.26 20.23
CA HIS A 7 -18.59 10.60 19.09
C HIS A 7 -18.29 9.16 19.50
N HIS A 8 -19.32 8.30 19.45
CA HIS A 8 -19.12 6.86 19.44
C HIS A 8 -18.18 6.56 18.27
N PRO A 9 -16.93 6.14 18.52
CA PRO A 9 -16.04 5.82 17.43
C PRO A 9 -16.70 4.69 16.65
N SER A 10 -16.92 4.90 15.35
CA SER A 10 -17.37 3.84 14.46
C SER A 10 -16.49 2.62 14.71
N ARG A 11 -17.06 1.42 14.73
CA ARG A 11 -16.28 0.19 15.02
C ARG A 11 -15.03 0.09 14.12
N LEU A 12 -15.12 0.66 12.91
CA LEU A 12 -14.00 0.85 11.98
C LEU A 12 -12.90 1.78 12.54
N GLY A 13 -13.25 2.97 13.01
CA GLY A 13 -12.30 3.90 13.63
C GLY A 13 -11.67 3.37 14.92
N ALA A 14 -12.42 2.58 15.70
CA ALA A 14 -11.88 1.89 16.88
C ALA A 14 -10.89 0.76 16.52
N LEU A 15 -11.14 0.02 15.43
CA LEU A 15 -10.23 -1.00 14.89
C LEU A 15 -8.94 -0.38 14.33
N MET A 16 -9.04 0.70 13.55
CA MET A 16 -7.89 1.46 13.04
C MET A 16 -6.99 1.96 14.17
N LYS A 17 -7.59 2.38 15.29
CA LYS A 17 -6.84 2.88 16.46
C LYS A 17 -6.18 1.79 17.30
N ARG A 18 -6.68 0.54 17.26
CA ARG A 18 -6.16 -0.58 18.07
C ARG A 18 -5.26 -1.54 17.30
N ARG A 19 -5.47 -1.74 16.00
CA ARG A 19 -4.72 -2.69 15.15
C ARG A 19 -4.55 -2.14 13.71
N PRO A 20 -3.81 -1.05 13.52
CA PRO A 20 -3.65 -0.40 12.22
C PRO A 20 -3.07 -1.32 11.13
N ILE A 21 -2.12 -2.19 11.48
CA ILE A 21 -1.53 -3.15 10.52
C ILE A 21 -2.53 -4.18 10.03
N LEU A 22 -3.42 -4.67 10.89
CA LEU A 22 -4.43 -5.65 10.47
C LEU A 22 -5.41 -5.01 9.48
N PHE A 23 -5.72 -3.73 9.67
CA PHE A 23 -6.51 -2.96 8.73
C PHE A 23 -5.78 -2.78 7.40
N ALA A 24 -4.50 -2.36 7.42
CA ALA A 24 -3.71 -2.22 6.20
C ALA A 24 -3.63 -3.54 5.42
N LEU A 25 -3.31 -4.65 6.10
CA LEU A 25 -3.25 -5.97 5.49
C LEU A 25 -4.60 -6.42 4.91
N GLY A 26 -5.70 -6.13 5.62
CA GLY A 26 -7.05 -6.42 5.15
C GLY A 26 -7.46 -5.58 3.95
N PHE A 27 -7.06 -4.30 3.91
CA PHE A 27 -7.33 -3.40 2.78
C PHE A 27 -6.55 -3.82 1.53
N GLU A 28 -5.23 -4.03 1.66
CA GLU A 28 -4.38 -4.51 0.56
C GLU A 28 -4.81 -5.90 0.07
N GLY A 29 -5.15 -6.79 1.01
CA GLY A 29 -5.68 -8.11 0.67
C GLY A 29 -7.03 -8.03 -0.06
N ALA A 30 -7.91 -7.11 0.31
CA ALA A 30 -9.18 -6.89 -0.38
C ALA A 30 -8.96 -6.35 -1.81
N LEU A 31 -7.98 -5.47 -2.02
CA LEU A 31 -7.56 -5.01 -3.35
C LEU A 31 -7.05 -6.17 -4.21
N ALA A 32 -6.20 -7.04 -3.65
CA ALA A 32 -5.72 -8.23 -4.36
C ALA A 32 -6.88 -9.18 -4.75
N VAL A 33 -7.83 -9.42 -3.83
CA VAL A 33 -9.03 -10.22 -4.14
C VAL A 33 -9.89 -9.55 -5.21
N LEU A 34 -10.09 -8.23 -5.13
CA LEU A 34 -10.82 -7.48 -6.15
C LEU A 34 -10.15 -7.61 -7.53
N ALA A 35 -8.81 -7.50 -7.59
CA ALA A 35 -8.05 -7.70 -8.81
C ALA A 35 -8.29 -9.09 -9.41
N LEU A 36 -8.29 -10.14 -8.58
CA LEU A 36 -8.58 -11.50 -9.05
C LEU A 36 -10.01 -11.67 -9.55
N LEU A 37 -11.00 -11.04 -8.90
CA LEU A 37 -12.39 -11.07 -9.34
C LEU A 37 -12.57 -10.36 -10.69
N LEU A 38 -11.92 -9.21 -10.87
CA LEU A 38 -11.90 -8.49 -12.14
C LEU A 38 -11.20 -9.33 -13.22
N ALA A 39 -10.01 -9.87 -12.92
CA ALA A 39 -9.30 -10.74 -13.85
C ALA A 39 -10.18 -11.90 -14.32
N LEU A 40 -10.89 -12.56 -13.40
CA LEU A 40 -11.82 -13.63 -13.73
C LEU A 40 -12.99 -13.14 -14.60
N ALA A 41 -13.58 -11.99 -14.26
CA ALA A 41 -14.69 -11.39 -15.02
C ALA A 41 -14.29 -11.05 -16.48
N PHE A 42 -13.04 -10.66 -16.71
CA PHE A 42 -12.50 -10.31 -18.03
C PHE A 42 -11.73 -11.48 -18.69
N GLY A 43 -11.68 -12.66 -18.08
CA GLY A 43 -10.96 -13.82 -18.60
C GLY A 43 -9.43 -13.67 -18.63
N LEU A 44 -8.89 -12.71 -17.87
CA LEU A 44 -7.46 -12.45 -17.73
C LEU A 44 -6.82 -13.46 -16.77
N GLN A 45 -5.53 -13.74 -17.00
CA GLN A 45 -4.75 -14.66 -16.16
C GLN A 45 -3.49 -13.98 -15.65
N PRO A 46 -3.62 -13.08 -14.66
CA PRO A 46 -2.52 -12.22 -14.19
C PRO A 46 -1.33 -13.02 -13.65
N TRP A 47 -1.57 -14.20 -13.08
CA TRP A 47 -0.52 -15.09 -12.56
C TRP A 47 0.38 -15.71 -13.64
N ARG A 48 -0.02 -15.74 -14.92
CA ARG A 48 0.81 -16.33 -15.99
C ARG A 48 1.98 -15.44 -16.42
N GLY A 49 1.90 -14.14 -16.16
CA GLY A 49 2.96 -13.19 -16.51
C GLY A 49 4.06 -13.05 -15.45
N ILE A 50 3.93 -13.76 -14.32
CA ILE A 50 4.88 -13.63 -13.21
C ILE A 50 6.08 -14.55 -13.47
N ASP A 51 7.23 -13.92 -13.71
CA ASP A 51 8.51 -14.61 -13.80
C ASP A 51 9.23 -14.58 -12.45
N PHE A 52 9.61 -15.76 -11.96
CA PHE A 52 10.37 -15.94 -10.72
C PHE A 52 11.87 -16.20 -10.97
N GLY A 53 12.35 -15.96 -12.19
CA GLY A 53 13.75 -16.08 -12.55
C GLY A 53 14.66 -15.14 -11.76
N ALA A 54 15.92 -15.53 -11.61
CA ALA A 54 16.93 -14.70 -10.96
C ALA A 54 17.13 -13.36 -11.68
N ASP A 55 17.04 -13.36 -13.01
CA ASP A 55 17.13 -12.14 -13.82
C ASP A 55 15.94 -11.20 -13.57
N ALA A 56 14.73 -11.75 -13.41
CA ALA A 56 13.54 -10.99 -13.06
C ALA A 56 13.66 -10.35 -11.67
N LEU A 57 14.23 -11.05 -10.69
CA LEU A 57 14.53 -10.49 -9.37
C LEU A 57 15.54 -9.35 -9.45
N VAL A 58 16.65 -9.52 -10.18
CA VAL A 58 17.67 -8.47 -10.35
C VAL A 58 17.07 -7.25 -11.04
N LEU A 59 16.29 -7.44 -12.11
CA LEU A 59 15.58 -6.37 -12.79
C LEU A 59 14.57 -5.67 -11.88
N SER A 60 13.86 -6.41 -11.03
CA SER A 60 12.90 -5.83 -10.08
C SER A 60 13.60 -4.94 -9.05
N VAL A 61 14.74 -5.39 -8.52
CA VAL A 61 15.56 -4.60 -7.59
C VAL A 61 16.11 -3.34 -8.29
N LEU A 62 16.66 -3.50 -9.50
CA LEU A 62 17.16 -2.38 -10.30
C LEU A 62 16.07 -1.37 -10.67
N ALA A 63 14.87 -1.84 -11.02
CA ALA A 63 13.73 -0.99 -11.35
C ALA A 63 13.18 -0.24 -10.13
N THR A 64 13.33 -0.81 -8.92
CA THR A 64 12.91 -0.16 -7.67
C THR A 64 13.92 0.92 -7.23
N ALA A 65 15.20 0.78 -7.58
CA ALA A 65 16.26 1.70 -7.14
C ALA A 65 16.02 3.17 -7.54
N PRO A 66 15.63 3.52 -8.79
CA PRO A 66 15.28 4.89 -9.16
C PRO A 66 14.16 5.49 -8.30
N LEU A 67 13.15 4.69 -7.95
CA LEU A 67 12.05 5.15 -7.10
C LEU A 67 12.54 5.46 -5.69
N ILE A 68 13.38 4.60 -5.12
CA ILE A 68 14.02 4.85 -3.82
C ILE A 68 14.85 6.14 -3.88
N VAL A 69 15.67 6.31 -4.91
CA VAL A 69 16.48 7.54 -5.09
C VAL A 69 15.59 8.77 -5.21
N ALA A 70 14.50 8.71 -5.96
CA ALA A 70 13.55 9.81 -6.11
C ALA A 70 12.92 10.18 -4.76
N VAL A 71 12.50 9.19 -3.96
CA VAL A 71 11.96 9.43 -2.61
C VAL A 71 13.04 10.04 -1.69
N LEU A 72 14.27 9.53 -1.71
CA LEU A 72 15.37 10.09 -0.90
C LEU A 72 15.73 11.53 -1.32
N ALA A 73 15.69 11.84 -2.61
CA ALA A 73 15.89 13.19 -3.12
C ALA A 73 14.74 14.11 -2.68
N LEU A 74 13.49 13.63 -2.77
CA LEU A 74 12.30 14.36 -2.34
C LEU A 74 12.37 14.72 -0.85
N ILE A 75 12.79 13.78 0.00
CA ILE A 75 12.95 13.99 1.45
C ILE A 75 13.94 15.11 1.78
N GLN A 76 14.91 15.38 0.89
CA GLN A 76 15.90 16.46 1.02
C GLN A 76 15.42 17.80 0.44
N CYS A 77 14.40 17.80 -0.43
CA CYS A 77 13.84 19.00 -1.02
C CYS A 77 13.02 19.80 -0.01
N ARG A 78 13.24 21.13 0.05
CA ARG A 78 12.54 22.06 0.94
C ARG A 78 11.40 22.82 0.25
N TRP A 79 10.79 22.22 -0.77
CA TRP A 79 9.68 22.85 -1.48
C TRP A 79 8.39 22.74 -0.66
N ASN A 80 7.59 23.80 -0.65
CA ASN A 80 6.38 23.88 0.17
C ASN A 80 5.39 22.73 -0.08
N TRP A 81 5.28 22.24 -1.31
CA TRP A 81 4.39 21.12 -1.65
C TRP A 81 4.93 19.77 -1.14
N VAL A 82 6.26 19.62 -1.07
CA VAL A 82 6.92 18.42 -0.50
C VAL A 82 6.71 18.37 1.00
N GLU A 83 6.82 19.51 1.67
CA GLU A 83 6.53 19.63 3.09
C GLU A 83 5.08 19.28 3.41
N ALA A 84 4.13 19.70 2.57
CA ALA A 84 2.72 19.30 2.70
C ALA A 84 2.54 17.79 2.57
N LEU A 85 3.22 17.16 1.61
CA LEU A 85 3.20 15.70 1.45
C LEU A 85 3.81 14.99 2.66
N ARG A 86 4.95 15.48 3.16
CA ARG A 86 5.60 14.95 4.37
C ARG A 86 4.66 14.97 5.56
N ARG A 87 3.94 16.08 5.77
CA ARG A 87 2.95 16.18 6.86
C ARG A 87 1.84 15.15 6.73
N ILE A 88 1.33 14.88 5.52
CA ILE A 88 0.34 13.82 5.30
C ILE A 88 0.91 12.46 5.72
N VAL A 89 2.16 12.16 5.36
CA VAL A 89 2.82 10.90 5.75
C VAL A 89 3.01 10.84 7.27
N GLU A 90 3.49 11.92 7.90
CA GLU A 90 3.77 11.98 9.33
C GLU A 90 2.49 11.94 10.18
N ASP A 91 1.41 12.59 9.75
CA ASP A 91 0.16 12.71 10.49
C ASP A 91 -0.77 11.49 10.28
N HIS A 92 -0.69 10.81 9.12
CA HIS A 92 -1.59 9.72 8.78
C HIS A 92 -0.92 8.35 8.67
N LEU A 93 0.25 8.25 8.03
CA LEU A 93 0.90 6.96 7.78
C LEU A 93 1.77 6.53 8.96
N LEU A 94 2.61 7.42 9.49
CA LEU A 94 3.50 7.10 10.61
C LEU A 94 2.76 6.54 11.84
N PRO A 95 1.60 7.08 12.26
CA PRO A 95 0.86 6.55 13.39
C PRO A 95 0.37 5.10 13.19
N LEU A 96 0.14 4.68 11.93
CA LEU A 96 -0.24 3.31 11.61
C LEU A 96 0.88 2.30 11.86
N PHE A 97 2.14 2.74 11.79
CA PHE A 97 3.32 1.89 11.94
C PHE A 97 4.11 2.16 13.24
N SER A 98 3.78 3.20 13.99
CA SER A 98 4.54 3.71 15.15
C SER A 98 4.79 2.69 16.27
N ASN A 99 3.94 1.68 16.42
CA ASN A 99 4.05 0.62 17.44
C ASN A 99 4.34 -0.76 16.86
N THR A 100 4.93 -0.83 15.67
CA THR A 100 5.14 -2.09 14.96
C THR A 100 6.57 -2.30 14.52
N GLY A 101 7.03 -3.55 14.62
CA GLY A 101 8.37 -3.94 14.21
C GLY A 101 8.53 -3.97 12.68
N PRO A 102 9.79 -4.01 12.19
CA PRO A 102 10.09 -4.05 10.76
C PRO A 102 9.40 -5.18 9.99
N SER A 103 9.14 -6.31 10.66
CA SER A 103 8.43 -7.45 10.07
C SER A 103 7.00 -7.13 9.66
N ALA A 104 6.29 -6.27 10.39
CA ALA A 104 4.94 -5.84 10.04
C ALA A 104 4.93 -4.95 8.79
N VAL A 105 5.91 -4.05 8.70
CA VAL A 105 6.11 -3.19 7.51
C VAL A 105 6.42 -4.07 6.30
N LEU A 106 7.30 -5.06 6.45
CA LEU A 106 7.63 -6.02 5.39
C LEU A 106 6.40 -6.80 4.94
N ALA A 107 5.58 -7.30 5.86
CA ALA A 107 4.37 -8.04 5.53
C ALA A 107 3.36 -7.19 4.73
N VAL A 108 3.13 -5.94 5.17
CA VAL A 108 2.26 -5.01 4.44
C VAL A 108 2.84 -4.70 3.06
N ALA A 109 4.14 -4.42 2.96
CA ALA A 109 4.80 -4.12 1.68
C ALA A 109 4.71 -5.31 0.69
N LEU A 110 4.85 -6.54 1.17
CA LEU A 110 4.70 -7.73 0.32
C LEU A 110 3.27 -7.89 -0.19
N VAL A 111 2.27 -7.73 0.68
CA VAL A 111 0.86 -7.86 0.26
C VAL A 111 0.46 -6.72 -0.67
N ALA A 112 0.86 -5.49 -0.37
CA ALA A 112 0.64 -4.34 -1.24
C ALA A 112 1.31 -4.54 -2.60
N GLY A 113 2.59 -4.93 -2.64
CA GLY A 113 3.31 -5.15 -3.89
C GLY A 113 2.69 -6.25 -4.77
N ILE A 114 2.26 -7.36 -4.18
CA ILE A 114 1.54 -8.42 -4.91
C ILE A 114 0.18 -7.91 -5.40
N GLY A 115 -0.57 -7.20 -4.55
CA GLY A 115 -1.87 -6.65 -4.89
C GLY A 115 -1.81 -5.65 -6.04
N GLU A 116 -0.83 -4.73 -6.01
CA GLU A 116 -0.59 -3.76 -7.06
C GLU A 116 -0.18 -4.42 -8.37
N GLU A 117 0.71 -5.40 -8.35
CA GLU A 117 1.12 -6.12 -9.56
C GLU A 117 -0.07 -6.86 -10.20
N LEU A 118 -0.90 -7.53 -9.39
CA LEU A 118 -2.11 -8.20 -9.86
C LEU A 118 -3.15 -7.21 -10.42
N LEU A 119 -3.36 -6.08 -9.76
CA LEU A 119 -4.35 -5.09 -10.18
C LEU A 119 -3.88 -4.29 -11.40
N PHE A 120 -2.70 -3.68 -11.32
CA PHE A 120 -2.21 -2.79 -12.35
C PHE A 120 -1.70 -3.55 -13.56
N ARG A 121 -0.73 -4.45 -13.40
CA ARG A 121 -0.19 -5.19 -14.56
C ARG A 121 -1.16 -6.27 -15.01
N GLY A 122 -1.74 -6.97 -14.05
CA GLY A 122 -2.58 -8.13 -14.30
C GLY A 122 -3.98 -7.84 -14.84
N VAL A 123 -4.56 -6.67 -14.50
CA VAL A 123 -5.92 -6.29 -14.94
C VAL A 123 -5.90 -5.01 -15.78
N ILE A 124 -5.44 -3.89 -15.22
CA ILE A 124 -5.54 -2.57 -15.87
C ILE A 124 -4.74 -2.54 -17.17
N GLN A 125 -3.43 -2.78 -17.10
CA GLN A 125 -2.56 -2.78 -18.29
C GLN A 125 -2.90 -3.91 -19.27
N ALA A 126 -3.55 -4.97 -18.81
CA ALA A 126 -3.95 -6.11 -19.62
C ALA A 126 -5.21 -5.84 -20.47
N GLY A 127 -5.91 -4.72 -20.28
CA GLY A 127 -6.98 -4.29 -21.19
C GLY A 127 -8.21 -3.64 -20.55
N LEU A 128 -8.11 -3.18 -19.30
CA LEU A 128 -9.15 -2.38 -18.64
C LEU A 128 -8.78 -0.89 -18.65
#